data_AF-A0A2S8ERW3-F1
#
_entry.id   AF-A0A2S8ERW3-F1
#
_cell.length_a   1.000
_cell.length_b   1.000
_cell.length_c   1.000
_cell.angle_alpha   90.00
_cell.angle_beta   90.00
_cell.angle_gamma   90.00
#
_symmetry.space_group_name_H-M   'P 1'
#
loop_
_entity.id
_entity.type
_entity.pdbx_description
1 polymer ?
#
loop_
_entity_poly.entity_id
_entity_poly.type
_entity_poly.pdbx_seq_one_letter_code
_entity_poly.pdbx_strand_id
1 'polypeptide(L)' 'MTSADHRPPAGRAVWLAAVALLVLAGFIVPYGILGGSGAPGLTLALFWLIFGLAVVVVIALGVARWRD' A
#
# COMPACT_ATOMS: atom_id res chain seq x y z
N MET A 1 -33.51 -10.31 -17.84
CA MET A 1 -32.21 -10.74 -17.27
C MET A 1 -31.31 -9.51 -17.28
N THR A 2 -31.45 -8.65 -16.27
CA THR A 2 -30.74 -7.36 -16.18
C THR A 2 -29.40 -7.56 -15.49
N SER A 3 -28.32 -7.41 -16.25
CA SER A 3 -26.94 -7.37 -15.75
C SER A 3 -26.80 -6.15 -14.83
N ALA A 4 -26.85 -6.36 -13.51
CA ALA A 4 -26.58 -5.29 -12.56
C ALA A 4 -25.10 -4.89 -12.69
N ASP A 5 -24.85 -3.63 -13.06
CA ASP A 5 -23.51 -3.03 -13.14
C ASP A 5 -22.93 -2.94 -11.72
N HIS A 6 -22.22 -3.99 -11.29
CA HIS A 6 -21.62 -4.11 -9.96
C HIS A 6 -20.30 -3.32 -9.90
N ARG A 7 -20.39 -2.00 -10.06
CA ARG A 7 -19.22 -1.13 -9.82
C ARG A 7 -18.94 -1.14 -8.31
N PRO A 8 -17.77 -1.63 -7.87
CA PRO A 8 -17.42 -1.52 -6.46
C PRO A 8 -17.45 -0.04 -6.07
N PRO A 9 -17.99 0.30 -4.89
CA PRO A 9 -18.03 1.69 -4.43
C PRO A 9 -16.62 2.27 -4.54
N ALA A 10 -16.48 3.43 -5.19
CA ALA A 10 -15.19 3.98 -5.61
C ALA A 10 -14.13 3.99 -4.49
N GLY A 11 -14.55 4.15 -3.23
CA GLY A 11 -13.69 4.06 -2.06
C GLY A 11 -13.00 2.71 -1.85
N ARG A 12 -13.67 1.59 -2.13
CA ARG A 12 -13.07 0.25 -2.03
C ARG A 12 -12.03 0.05 -3.14
N ALA A 13 -12.33 0.46 -4.37
CA ALA A 13 -11.39 0.36 -5.48
C ALA A 13 -10.12 1.20 -5.23
N VAL A 14 -10.28 2.43 -4.73
CA VAL A 14 -9.15 3.30 -4.35
C VAL A 14 -8.33 2.68 -3.22
N TRP A 15 -8.98 2.12 -2.19
CA TRP A 15 -8.28 1.46 -1.09
C TRP A 15 -7.49 0.23 -1.58
N LEU A 16 -8.09 -0.61 -2.42
CA LEU A 16 -7.42 -1.77 -3.02
C LEU A 16 -6.24 -1.37 -3.90
N ALA A 17 -6.37 -0.30 -4.68
CA ALA A 17 -5.27 0.25 -5.46
C ALA A 17 -4.12 0.72 -4.57
N ALA A 18 -4.42 1.42 -3.46
CA ALA A 18 -3.41 1.84 -2.50
C ALA A 18 -2.68 0.65 -1.86
N VAL A 19 -3.41 -0.41 -1.50
CA VAL A 19 -2.82 -1.66 -0.98
C VAL A 19 -1.92 -2.30 -2.03
N ALA A 20 -2.37 -2.43 -3.28
CA ALA A 20 -1.58 -3.00 -4.36
C ALA A 20 -0.28 -2.21 -4.58
N LEU A 21 -0.35 -0.88 -4.56
CA LEU A 21 0.83 -0.02 -4.68
C LEU A 21 1.80 -0.19 -3.50
N LEU A 22 1.29 -0.31 -2.27
CA LEU A 22 2.15 -0.59 -1.11
C LEU A 22 2.84 -1.95 -1.22
N VAL A 23 2.14 -2.99 -1.67
CA VAL A 23 2.74 -4.31 -1.90
C VAL A 23 3.86 -4.21 -2.93
N LEU A 24 3.61 -3.55 -4.06
CA LEU A 24 4.63 -3.35 -5.09
C LEU A 24 5.82 -2.53 -4.56
N ALA A 25 5.56 -1.45 -3.82
CA ALA A 25 6.61 -0.60 -3.26
C ALA A 25 7.49 -1.35 -2.25
N GLY A 26 6.88 -2.17 -1.37
CA GLY A 26 7.59 -2.96 -0.37
C GLY A 26 8.52 -4.01 -0.97
N PHE A 27 8.31 -4.42 -2.22
CA PHE A 27 9.22 -5.29 -2.96
C PHE A 27 10.21 -4.51 -3.83
N ILE A 28 9.72 -3.62 -4.69
CA ILE A 28 10.53 -2.96 -5.72
C ILE A 28 11.56 -2.01 -5.11
N VAL A 29 11.17 -1.25 -4.08
CA VAL A 29 12.04 -0.19 -3.54
C VAL A 29 13.22 -0.75 -2.76
N PRO A 30 13.03 -1.61 -1.73
CA PRO A 30 14.15 -2.06 -0.91
C PRO A 30 15.03 -3.09 -1.63
N TYR A 31 14.47 -3.94 -2.49
CA TYR A 31 15.23 -5.01 -3.16
C TYR A 31 15.70 -4.66 -4.57
N GLY A 32 15.04 -3.71 -5.23
CA GLY A 32 15.47 -3.20 -6.53
C GLY A 32 16.27 -1.91 -6.38
N ILE A 33 15.58 -0.81 -6.07
CA ILE A 33 16.14 0.55 -6.14
C ILE A 33 17.24 0.76 -5.09
N LEU A 34 16.96 0.44 -3.82
CA LEU A 34 17.89 0.68 -2.71
C LEU A 34 18.86 -0.48 -2.49
N GLY A 35 18.40 -1.73 -2.69
CA GLY A 35 19.21 -2.92 -2.46
C GLY A 35 20.31 -3.13 -3.49
N GLY A 36 20.05 -2.81 -4.77
CA GLY A 36 21.04 -2.93 -5.85
C GLY A 36 22.05 -1.78 -5.92
N SER A 37 21.79 -0.66 -5.24
CA SER A 37 22.60 0.57 -5.32
C SER A 37 23.64 0.73 -4.21
N GLY A 38 23.74 -0.23 -3.28
CA GLY A 38 24.63 -0.12 -2.11
C GLY A 38 24.18 0.96 -1.12
N ALA A 39 22.87 1.22 -1.05
CA ALA A 39 22.33 2.27 -0.19
C ALA A 39 22.77 2.08 1.28
N PRO A 40 23.10 3.15 2.01
CA PRO A 40 23.48 3.06 3.42
C PRO A 40 22.41 2.36 4.25
N GLY A 41 22.83 1.54 5.24
CA GLY A 41 21.90 0.79 6.09
C GLY A 41 20.85 1.68 6.79
N LEU A 42 21.22 2.93 7.10
CA LEU A 42 20.30 3.93 7.66
C LEU A 42 19.16 4.28 6.68
N THR A 43 19.45 4.41 5.38
CA THR A 43 18.43 4.71 4.36
C THR A 43 17.42 3.57 4.24
N LEU A 44 17.90 2.32 4.27
CA LEU A 44 17.04 1.14 4.26
C LEU A 44 16.16 1.08 5.52
N ALA A 45 16.73 1.38 6.69
CA ALA A 45 15.99 1.44 7.95
C ALA A 45 14.90 2.51 7.93
N LEU A 46 15.22 3.73 7.48
CA LEU A 46 14.24 4.81 7.35
C LEU A 46 13.12 4.47 6.37
N PHE A 47 13.43 3.82 5.24
CA PHE A 47 12.43 3.34 4.31
C PHE A 47 11.43 2.39 5.00
N TRP A 48 11.91 1.39 5.73
CA TRP A 48 11.05 0.43 6.41
C TRP A 48 10.18 1.07 7.50
N LEU A 49 10.70 2.07 8.22
CA LEU A 49 9.93 2.80 9.22
C LEU A 49 8.79 3.61 8.58
N ILE A 50 9.08 4.37 7.52
CA ILE A 50 8.07 5.16 6.81
C ILE A 50 7.04 4.25 6.12
N PHE A 51 7.52 3.16 5.50
CA PHE A 51 6.67 2.19 4.83
C PHE A 51 5.72 1.50 5.81
N GLY A 52 6.23 1.05 6.96
CA GLY A 52 5.41 0.46 8.01
C GLY A 52 4.33 1.42 8.51
N LEU A 53 4.67 2.69 8.70
CA LEU A 53 3.70 3.71 9.10
C LEU A 53 2.61 3.91 8.02
N ALA A 54 2.99 3.95 6.74
CA ALA A 54 2.03 4.04 5.64
C ALA A 54 1.06 2.85 5.61
N VAL A 55 1.55 1.64 5.84
CA VAL A 55 0.72 0.42 5.95
C VAL A 55 -0.27 0.55 7.12
N VAL A 56 0.19 0.99 8.30
CA VAL A 56 -0.68 1.20 9.46
C VAL A 56 -1.79 2.20 9.15
N VAL A 57 -1.48 3.32 8.49
CA VAL A 57 -2.47 4.32 8.08
C VAL A 57 -3.50 3.73 7.12
N VAL A 58 -3.07 3.00 6.09
CA VAL A 58 -4.00 2.38 5.12
C VAL A 58 -4.91 1.33 5.78
N ILE A 59 -4.38 0.56 6.73
CA ILE A 59 -5.18 -0.39 7.53
C ILE A 59 -6.19 0.37 8.39
N ALA A 60 -5.76 1.39 9.14
CA ALA A 60 -6.64 2.16 10.01
C ALA A 60 -7.79 2.83 9.23
N LEU A 61 -7.49 3.41 8.06
CA LEU A 61 -8.49 3.97 7.15
C LEU A 61 -9.44 2.92 6.59
N GLY A 62 -8.92 1.72 6.28
CA GLY A 62 -9.75 0.57 5.87
C GLY A 62 -10.71 0.17 6.99
N VAL A 63 -10.21 -0.05 8.20
CA VAL A 63 -11.03 -0.46 9.35
C VAL A 63 -12.08 0.61 9.69
N ALA A 64 -11.70 1.89 9.70
CA ALA A 64 -12.63 2.98 10.00
C ALA A 64 -13.76 3.09 8.97
N ARG A 65 -13.45 2.91 7.68
CA ARG A 65 -14.43 3.07 6.58
C ARG A 65 -15.36 1.87 6.40
N TRP A 66 -15.05 0.73 7.00
CA TRP A 66 -15.77 -0.54 6.79
C TRP A 66 -16.46 -1.02 8.09
N ARG A 67 -16.48 -0.18 9.13
CA ARG A 67 -17.24 -0.39 10.38
C ARG A 67 -18.71 0.04 10.30
N ASP A 68 -19.14 0.55 9.15
CA ASP A 68 -20.51 0.95 8.84
C ASP A 68 -21.18 -0.10 7.91
#